data_AF-A0A8J3QR56-F1
#
_entry.id   AF-A0A8J3QR56-F1
#
_cell.length_a   1.000
_cell.length_b   1.000
_cell.length_c   1.000
_cell.angle_alpha   90.00
_cell.angle_beta   90.00
_cell.angle_gamma   90.00
#
_symmetry.space_group_name_H-M   'P 1'
#
loop_
_entity.id
_entity.type
_entity.pdbx_description
1 polymer ?
#
loop_
_entity_poly.entity_id
_entity_poly.type
_entity_poly.pdbx_seq_one_letter_code
_entity_poly.pdbx_strand_id
1 'polypeptide(L)'
;MTGPTTVDDALAGVPLLAGRPVRWSRMPGGLSHRVYRVDAVDDDGVRESYVLRILEPAVSEAGLGIPPGQELDNTRLAAESGVGARVLAVLPELPALLLEYLPGRTLGPGDVAGAIGPIASACRRLHAGPAFGNDFDIGRKRAELLGICERHGLAVPAGYRAASSTVDEVIRALAAWPPPSVPCHNDLLAENFIADGPDGAGGPPTGVRIVDYQLSGNNDPTFDLGDIAAEADFEPDQCAALTAVYFGPDRTEALVARVRLNLLLSNATWTLWFSVHHGLLRSSPAFDYQSEAEDKWRQASRDLNAPGLGALIDAVAGRGRRPALPS
;
A
#
# COMPACT_ATOMS: atom_id res chain seq x y z
N MET A 1 13.71 0.34 32.69
CA MET A 1 12.37 0.96 32.73
C MET A 1 11.48 0.14 31.81
N THR A 2 10.36 -0.38 32.31
CA THR A 2 9.35 -1.01 31.46
C THR A 2 8.65 0.11 30.69
N GLY A 3 8.77 0.11 29.36
CA GLY A 3 8.10 1.10 28.49
C GLY A 3 6.58 1.12 28.68
N PRO A 4 5.88 2.10 28.07
CA PRO A 4 4.44 2.23 28.20
C PRO A 4 3.73 0.96 27.73
N THR A 5 2.87 0.39 28.58
CA THR A 5 2.17 -0.89 28.32
C THR A 5 0.74 -0.70 27.85
N THR A 6 0.21 0.52 27.95
CA THR A 6 -1.16 0.87 27.60
C THR A 6 -1.22 2.09 26.67
N VAL A 7 -2.37 2.30 26.03
CA VAL A 7 -2.65 3.52 25.24
C VAL A 7 -2.56 4.76 26.11
N ASP A 8 -3.06 4.71 27.35
CA ASP A 8 -3.00 5.83 28.28
C ASP A 8 -1.56 6.20 28.64
N ASP A 9 -0.71 5.21 28.92
CA ASP A 9 0.72 5.45 29.19
C ASP A 9 1.43 6.09 27.99
N ALA A 10 1.10 5.63 26.78
CA ALA A 10 1.67 6.16 25.54
C ALA A 10 1.28 7.63 25.34
N LEU A 11 0.00 7.97 25.54
CA LEU A 11 -0.51 9.33 25.36
C LEU A 11 -0.04 10.29 26.46
N ALA A 12 0.14 9.81 27.69
CA ALA A 12 0.68 10.62 28.80
C ALA A 12 2.09 11.14 28.53
N GLY A 13 2.88 10.40 27.73
CA GLY A 13 4.23 10.79 27.33
C GLY A 13 4.29 11.83 26.20
N VAL A 14 3.16 12.25 25.62
CA VAL A 14 3.12 13.18 24.49
C VAL A 14 2.98 14.63 24.96
N PRO A 15 3.97 15.51 24.75
CA PRO A 15 3.89 16.91 25.21
C PRO A 15 2.71 17.71 24.66
N LEU A 16 2.29 17.42 23.43
CA LEU A 16 1.13 18.05 22.77
C LEU A 16 -0.20 17.82 23.52
N LEU A 17 -0.27 16.75 24.32
CA LEU A 17 -1.47 16.34 25.05
C LEU A 17 -1.39 16.66 26.54
N ALA A 18 -0.25 17.18 27.03
CA ALA A 18 -0.02 17.42 28.44
C ALA A 18 -1.03 18.42 29.03
N GLY A 19 -1.67 18.03 30.14
CA GLY A 19 -2.66 18.86 30.83
C GLY A 19 -4.05 18.90 30.19
N ARG A 20 -4.25 18.24 29.04
CA ARG A 20 -5.53 18.27 28.30
C ARG A 20 -6.41 17.07 28.67
N PRO A 21 -7.74 17.23 28.76
CA PRO A 21 -8.65 16.09 28.80
C PRO A 21 -8.54 15.30 27.49
N VAL A 22 -8.16 14.02 27.59
CA VAL A 22 -7.99 13.13 26.44
C VAL A 22 -8.99 11.97 26.51
N ARG A 23 -9.59 11.64 25.37
CA ARG A 23 -10.36 10.41 25.17
C ARG A 23 -9.86 9.70 23.93
N TRP A 24 -9.92 8.38 23.94
CA TRP A 24 -9.54 7.59 22.78
C TRP A 24 -10.54 6.46 22.51
N SER A 25 -10.61 6.05 21.26
CA SER A 25 -11.42 4.90 20.82
C SER A 25 -10.68 4.15 19.72
N ARG A 26 -10.80 2.81 19.71
CA ARG A 26 -10.19 1.99 18.66
C ARG A 26 -10.91 2.25 17.34
N MET A 27 -10.16 2.53 16.28
CA MET A 27 -10.72 2.66 14.93
C MET A 27 -10.93 1.26 14.34
N PRO A 28 -12.05 1.02 13.64
CA PRO A 28 -12.20 -0.18 12.81
C PRO A 28 -11.26 -0.11 11.61
N GLY A 29 -10.79 -1.26 11.12
CA GLY A 29 -9.78 -1.35 10.06
C GLY A 29 -8.35 -1.51 10.59
N GLY A 30 -7.39 -1.66 9.68
CA GLY A 30 -5.99 -1.98 10.00
C GLY A 30 -5.82 -3.42 10.49
N LEU A 31 -5.56 -4.35 9.57
CA LEU A 31 -5.40 -5.78 9.88
C LEU A 31 -4.14 -6.05 10.72
N SER A 32 -3.08 -5.27 10.47
CA SER A 32 -1.75 -5.45 11.02
C SER A 32 -1.51 -4.72 12.35
N HIS A 33 -2.08 -3.53 12.53
CA HIS A 33 -1.68 -2.59 13.57
C HIS A 33 -2.86 -2.05 14.37
N ARG A 34 -2.62 -1.64 15.62
CA ARG A 34 -3.67 -1.04 16.45
C ARG A 34 -3.73 0.45 16.19
N VAL A 35 -4.87 0.90 15.69
CA VAL A 35 -5.13 2.32 15.37
C VAL A 35 -6.22 2.87 16.28
N TYR A 36 -5.99 4.04 16.85
CA TYR A 36 -6.91 4.72 17.76
C TYR A 36 -7.14 6.15 17.32
N ARG A 37 -8.40 6.59 17.34
CA ARG A 37 -8.74 7.99 17.32
C ARG A 37 -8.54 8.56 18.71
N VAL A 38 -7.84 9.68 18.80
CA VAL A 38 -7.56 10.39 20.04
C VAL A 38 -8.16 11.78 19.95
N ASP A 39 -9.10 12.11 20.83
CA ASP A 39 -9.70 13.43 20.92
C ASP A 39 -9.19 14.13 22.19
N ALA A 40 -8.58 15.30 22.01
CA ALA A 40 -8.12 16.15 23.11
C ALA A 40 -8.89 17.48 23.11
N VAL A 41 -9.15 18.03 24.29
CA VAL A 41 -9.82 19.33 24.45
C VAL A 41 -8.77 20.34 24.94
N ASP A 42 -8.72 21.52 24.32
CA ASP A 42 -7.86 22.63 24.80
C ASP A 42 -8.52 23.42 25.94
N ASP A 43 -7.82 24.44 26.45
CA ASP A 43 -8.28 25.27 27.57
C ASP A 43 -9.55 26.10 27.23
N ASP A 44 -9.80 26.34 25.95
CA ASP A 44 -10.98 27.05 25.43
C ASP A 44 -12.17 26.09 25.17
N GLY A 45 -11.99 24.79 25.41
CA GLY A 45 -13.03 23.78 25.20
C GLY A 45 -13.14 23.28 23.75
N VAL A 46 -12.22 23.66 22.88
CA VAL A 46 -12.18 23.22 21.47
C VAL A 46 -11.58 21.83 21.40
N ARG A 47 -12.25 20.97 20.61
CA ARG A 47 -11.82 19.59 20.40
C ARG A 47 -10.90 19.50 19.19
N GLU A 48 -9.77 18.84 19.38
CA GLU A 48 -8.85 18.44 18.33
C GLU A 48 -8.76 16.91 18.28
N SER A 49 -8.67 16.36 17.07
CA SER A 49 -8.57 14.93 16.84
C SER A 49 -7.19 14.57 16.28
N TYR A 50 -6.70 13.41 16.68
CA TYR A 50 -5.44 12.81 16.27
C TYR A 50 -5.62 11.31 16.01
N VAL A 51 -4.62 10.69 15.40
CA VAL A 51 -4.56 9.23 15.25
C VAL A 51 -3.32 8.70 15.95
N LEU A 52 -3.50 7.81 16.93
CA LEU A 52 -2.42 7.03 17.50
C LEU A 52 -2.34 5.68 16.77
N ARG A 53 -1.23 5.43 16.10
CA ARG A 53 -0.94 4.16 15.42
C ARG A 53 0.17 3.45 16.17
N ILE A 54 -0.15 2.28 16.74
CA ILE A 54 0.80 1.42 17.45
C ILE A 54 1.15 0.26 16.52
N LEU A 55 2.43 0.16 16.15
CA LEU A 55 2.94 -0.88 15.28
C LEU A 55 3.13 -2.18 16.06
N GLU A 56 2.79 -3.30 15.44
CA GLU A 56 3.01 -4.64 15.99
C GLU A 56 4.29 -5.22 15.37
N PRO A 57 5.39 -5.38 16.14
CA PRO A 57 6.62 -5.95 15.60
C PRO A 57 6.41 -7.33 14.95
N ALA A 58 5.48 -8.13 15.49
CA ALA A 58 5.12 -9.45 14.99
C ALA A 58 4.69 -9.46 13.51
N VAL A 59 4.14 -8.35 12.98
CA VAL A 59 3.78 -8.22 11.55
C VAL A 59 5.04 -8.24 10.69
N SER A 60 6.03 -7.44 11.04
CA SER A 60 7.32 -7.42 10.34
C SER A 60 8.11 -8.72 10.53
N GLU A 61 8.07 -9.32 11.72
CA GLU A 61 8.72 -10.60 12.02
C GLU A 61 8.10 -11.77 11.24
N ALA A 62 6.80 -11.70 10.95
CA ALA A 62 6.10 -12.63 10.06
C ALA A 62 6.36 -12.36 8.56
N GLY A 63 7.14 -11.34 8.23
CA GLY A 63 7.42 -10.94 6.84
C GLY A 63 6.22 -10.29 6.16
N LEU A 64 5.33 -9.62 6.89
CA LEU A 64 4.13 -8.97 6.34
C LEU A 64 4.21 -7.44 6.28
N GLY A 65 5.31 -6.86 6.77
CA GLY A 65 5.60 -5.43 6.71
C GLY A 65 7.10 -5.15 6.82
N ILE A 66 7.49 -3.89 6.73
CA ILE A 66 8.87 -3.43 6.96
C ILE A 66 9.16 -3.29 8.47
N PRO A 67 10.43 -3.24 8.90
CA PRO A 67 10.76 -3.05 10.31
C PRO A 67 10.11 -1.78 10.88
N PRO A 68 9.62 -1.77 12.14
CA PRO A 68 8.89 -0.62 12.68
C PRO A 68 9.65 0.71 12.58
N GLY A 69 10.96 0.71 12.85
CA GLY A 69 11.79 1.91 12.69
C GLY A 69 11.77 2.48 11.27
N GLN A 70 11.77 1.62 10.26
CA GLN A 70 11.68 2.02 8.86
C GLN A 70 10.29 2.57 8.51
N GLU A 71 9.21 1.97 9.01
CA GLU A 71 7.85 2.49 8.82
C GLU A 71 7.67 3.87 9.45
N LEU A 72 8.22 4.08 10.66
CA LEU A 72 8.21 5.39 11.32
C LEU A 72 8.88 6.46 10.46
N ASP A 73 10.06 6.16 9.90
CA ASP A 73 10.81 7.10 9.09
C ASP A 73 10.16 7.34 7.72
N ASN A 74 9.67 6.28 7.05
CA ASN A 74 8.97 6.43 5.78
C ASN A 74 7.65 7.20 5.94
N THR A 75 6.93 7.01 7.05
CA THR A 75 5.72 7.79 7.34
C THR A 75 6.04 9.29 7.49
N ARG A 76 7.17 9.64 8.12
CA ARG A 76 7.63 11.05 8.21
C ARG A 76 7.96 11.62 6.83
N LEU A 77 8.73 10.91 6.03
CA LEU A 77 9.11 11.35 4.68
C LEU A 77 7.89 11.47 3.75
N ALA A 78 6.93 10.55 3.87
CA ALA A 78 5.67 10.65 3.14
C ALA A 78 4.83 11.86 3.57
N ALA A 79 4.90 12.28 4.84
CA ALA A 79 4.27 13.52 5.29
C ALA A 79 4.92 14.77 4.68
N GLU A 80 6.24 14.76 4.45
CA GLU A 80 6.95 15.87 3.78
C GLU A 80 6.52 16.07 2.32
N SER A 81 6.04 15.03 1.64
CA SER A 81 5.41 15.14 0.31
C SER A 81 4.04 15.85 0.32
N GLY A 82 3.51 16.12 1.52
CA GLY A 82 2.15 16.60 1.75
C GLY A 82 1.06 15.57 1.48
N VAL A 83 1.40 14.32 1.14
CA VAL A 83 0.44 13.22 0.90
C VAL A 83 0.12 12.46 2.18
N GLY A 84 1.15 12.10 2.96
CA GLY A 84 0.99 11.42 4.24
C GLY A 84 0.47 12.35 5.33
N ALA A 85 -0.20 11.80 6.34
CA ALA A 85 -0.58 12.54 7.55
C ALA A 85 0.66 13.07 8.27
N ARG A 86 0.64 14.34 8.71
CA ARG A 86 1.73 14.91 9.53
C ARG A 86 1.99 14.05 10.77
N VAL A 87 3.27 13.75 11.00
CA VAL A 87 3.74 13.08 12.22
C VAL A 87 3.95 14.12 13.32
N LEU A 88 3.15 14.05 14.38
CA LEU A 88 3.16 14.99 15.51
C LEU A 88 4.06 14.52 16.64
N ALA A 89 4.14 13.21 16.86
CA ALA A 89 5.07 12.61 17.81
C ALA A 89 5.45 11.20 17.38
N VAL A 90 6.67 10.80 17.72
CA VAL A 90 7.11 9.40 17.68
C VAL A 90 7.41 8.95 19.09
N LEU A 91 6.87 7.80 19.44
CA LEU A 91 7.01 7.20 20.76
C LEU A 91 8.00 6.04 20.59
N PRO A 92 9.29 6.19 20.94
CA PRO A 92 10.28 5.14 20.69
C PRO A 92 10.14 3.95 21.65
N GLU A 93 9.63 4.17 22.86
CA GLU A 93 9.44 3.15 23.90
C GLU A 93 8.27 2.19 23.60
N LEU A 94 7.40 2.57 22.67
CA LEU A 94 6.29 1.77 22.13
C LEU A 94 6.20 2.15 20.66
N PRO A 95 6.60 1.29 19.69
CA PRO A 95 6.79 1.67 18.28
C PRO A 95 5.51 2.27 17.68
N ALA A 96 5.34 3.58 17.84
CA ALA A 96 4.06 4.23 17.63
C ALA A 96 4.22 5.68 17.18
N LEU A 97 3.20 6.13 16.47
CA LEU A 97 3.07 7.46 15.90
C LEU A 97 1.83 8.13 16.45
N LEU A 98 1.95 9.39 16.87
CA LEU A 98 0.80 10.29 16.91
C LEU A 98 0.80 11.09 15.61
N LEU A 99 -0.26 10.94 14.84
CA LEU A 99 -0.47 11.58 13.54
C LEU A 99 -1.58 12.62 13.64
N GLU A 100 -1.56 13.61 12.73
CA GLU A 100 -2.75 14.43 12.51
C GLU A 100 -3.94 13.56 12.11
N TYR A 101 -5.12 13.90 12.60
CA TYR A 101 -6.35 13.31 12.07
C TYR A 101 -6.66 13.97 10.73
N LEU A 102 -6.83 13.16 9.69
CA LEU A 102 -7.24 13.62 8.37
C LEU A 102 -8.77 13.70 8.33
N PRO A 103 -9.37 14.91 8.28
CA PRO A 103 -10.82 15.02 8.13
C PRO A 103 -11.20 14.61 6.72
N GLY A 104 -11.97 13.55 6.58
CA GLY A 104 -12.39 13.07 5.28
C GLY A 104 -12.97 11.67 5.32
N ARG A 105 -13.43 11.25 4.15
CA ARG A 105 -14.04 9.94 3.95
C ARG A 105 -12.99 8.94 3.48
N THR A 106 -12.89 7.80 4.13
CA THR A 106 -12.13 6.66 3.60
C THR A 106 -12.81 6.14 2.33
N LEU A 107 -12.03 5.94 1.26
CA LEU A 107 -12.55 5.36 0.02
C LEU A 107 -12.78 3.85 0.17
N GLY A 108 -13.77 3.33 -0.55
CA GLY A 108 -13.93 1.90 -0.79
C GLY A 108 -13.59 1.54 -2.24
N PRO A 109 -13.48 0.24 -2.60
CA PRO A 109 -13.09 -0.20 -3.94
C PRO A 109 -13.92 0.43 -5.07
N GLY A 110 -15.24 0.58 -4.86
CA GLY A 110 -16.16 1.20 -5.82
C GLY A 110 -15.94 2.70 -6.07
N ASP A 111 -15.21 3.40 -5.19
CA ASP A 111 -14.90 4.82 -5.36
C ASP A 111 -13.68 5.06 -6.26
N VAL A 112 -12.74 4.10 -6.32
CA VAL A 112 -11.40 4.28 -6.88
C VAL A 112 -11.46 4.70 -8.36
N ALA A 113 -12.34 4.07 -9.14
CA ALA A 113 -12.54 4.41 -10.55
C ALA A 113 -13.00 5.86 -10.76
N GLY A 114 -13.85 6.39 -9.86
CA GLY A 114 -14.30 7.77 -9.88
C GLY A 114 -13.26 8.78 -9.35
N ALA A 115 -12.23 8.29 -8.65
CA ALA A 115 -11.20 9.09 -8.00
C ALA A 115 -9.80 8.98 -8.66
N ILE A 116 -9.69 8.43 -9.87
CA ILE A 116 -8.42 8.26 -10.60
C ILE A 116 -7.59 9.56 -10.64
N GLY A 117 -8.24 10.70 -10.92
CA GLY A 117 -7.58 12.02 -10.97
C GLY A 117 -6.86 12.38 -9.68
N PRO A 118 -7.59 12.52 -8.56
CA PRO A 118 -7.04 12.76 -7.24
C PRO A 118 -5.98 11.73 -6.80
N ILE A 119 -6.25 10.43 -7.00
CA ILE A 119 -5.34 9.34 -6.61
C ILE A 119 -4.01 9.43 -7.36
N ALA A 120 -4.05 9.57 -8.69
CA ALA A 120 -2.84 9.72 -9.48
C ALA A 120 -2.04 10.98 -9.10
N SER A 121 -2.73 12.06 -8.73
CA SER A 121 -2.09 13.29 -8.22
C SER A 121 -1.38 13.07 -6.89
N ALA A 122 -2.00 12.32 -5.97
CA ALA A 122 -1.36 11.94 -4.71
C ALA A 122 -0.15 11.03 -4.92
N CYS A 123 -0.25 10.02 -5.79
CA CYS A 123 0.87 9.15 -6.14
C CYS A 123 2.04 9.95 -6.71
N ARG A 124 1.80 10.86 -7.67
CA ARG A 124 2.87 11.73 -8.21
C ARG A 124 3.56 12.56 -7.14
N ARG A 125 2.81 13.12 -6.18
CA ARG A 125 3.38 13.90 -5.08
C ARG A 125 4.24 13.04 -4.18
N LEU A 126 3.78 11.83 -3.85
CA LEU A 126 4.57 10.88 -3.07
C LEU A 126 5.86 10.53 -3.82
N HIS A 127 5.76 10.13 -5.09
CA HIS A 127 6.87 9.70 -5.93
C HIS A 127 7.89 10.82 -6.24
N ALA A 128 7.47 12.09 -6.17
CA ALA A 128 8.34 13.26 -6.28
C ALA A 128 8.91 13.73 -4.93
N GLY A 129 8.51 13.09 -3.83
CA GLY A 129 8.98 13.37 -2.48
C GLY A 129 10.38 12.82 -2.20
N PRO A 130 10.83 12.95 -0.94
CA PRO A 130 12.12 12.39 -0.51
C PRO A 130 12.15 10.87 -0.68
N ALA A 131 13.28 10.34 -1.15
CA ALA A 131 13.50 8.89 -1.21
C ALA A 131 13.44 8.26 0.19
N PHE A 132 12.89 7.06 0.28
CA PHE A 132 12.84 6.27 1.50
C PHE A 132 14.20 5.62 1.80
N GLY A 133 14.38 5.19 3.06
CA GLY A 133 15.62 4.57 3.52
C GLY A 133 15.82 3.11 3.08
N ASN A 134 14.81 2.53 2.42
CA ASN A 134 14.80 1.14 1.96
C ASN A 134 14.24 1.04 0.54
N ASP A 135 14.61 -0.05 -0.14
CA ASP A 135 14.05 -0.43 -1.44
C ASP A 135 12.96 -1.49 -1.25
N PHE A 136 12.07 -1.59 -2.23
CA PHE A 136 11.06 -2.64 -2.33
C PHE A 136 11.19 -3.35 -3.68
N ASP A 137 11.02 -4.68 -3.67
CA ASP A 137 11.01 -5.52 -4.87
C ASP A 137 9.92 -6.58 -4.70
N ILE A 138 8.88 -6.49 -5.53
CA ILE A 138 7.72 -7.37 -5.42
C ILE A 138 8.06 -8.84 -5.77
N GLY A 139 9.04 -9.08 -6.65
CA GLY A 139 9.49 -10.43 -6.99
C GLY A 139 10.21 -11.09 -5.81
N ARG A 140 11.07 -10.32 -5.12
CA ARG A 140 11.69 -10.74 -3.85
C ARG A 140 10.63 -10.96 -2.78
N LYS A 141 9.63 -10.07 -2.68
CA LYS A 141 8.54 -10.20 -1.71
C LYS A 141 7.72 -11.47 -1.93
N ARG A 142 7.38 -11.77 -3.18
CA ARG A 142 6.71 -13.02 -3.55
C ARG A 142 7.54 -14.24 -3.15
N ALA A 143 8.84 -14.24 -3.44
CA ALA A 143 9.73 -15.35 -3.08
C ALA A 143 9.83 -15.55 -1.56
N GLU A 144 9.90 -14.45 -0.79
CA GLU A 144 9.86 -14.45 0.67
C GLU A 144 8.58 -15.13 1.20
N LEU A 145 7.42 -14.65 0.76
CA LEU A 145 6.11 -15.15 1.20
C LEU A 145 5.89 -16.61 0.78
N LEU A 146 6.30 -17.00 -0.43
CA LEU A 146 6.19 -18.38 -0.89
C LEU A 146 7.07 -19.30 -0.03
N GLY A 147 8.27 -18.85 0.31
CA GLY A 147 9.16 -19.56 1.22
C GLY A 147 8.58 -19.69 2.64
N ILE A 148 7.86 -18.69 3.14
CA ILE A 148 7.12 -18.79 4.42
C ILE A 148 6.05 -19.87 4.31
N CYS A 149 5.23 -19.86 3.27
CA CYS A 149 4.21 -20.89 3.05
C CYS A 149 4.83 -22.29 3.01
N GLU A 150 5.96 -22.47 2.36
CA GLU A 150 6.66 -23.76 2.28
C GLU A 150 7.23 -24.20 3.63
N ARG A 151 7.94 -23.32 4.33
CA ARG A 151 8.55 -23.64 5.63
C ARG A 151 7.52 -24.03 6.69
N HIS A 152 6.34 -23.43 6.63
CA HIS A 152 5.27 -23.67 7.60
C HIS A 152 4.18 -24.62 7.10
N GLY A 153 4.31 -25.17 5.89
CA GLY A 153 3.32 -26.09 5.31
C GLY A 153 1.95 -25.44 5.08
N LEU A 154 1.92 -24.13 4.83
CA LEU A 154 0.67 -23.39 4.61
C LEU A 154 0.08 -23.72 3.24
N ALA A 155 -1.24 -23.82 3.20
CA ALA A 155 -1.96 -23.97 1.94
C ALA A 155 -1.81 -22.71 1.08
N VAL A 156 -1.69 -22.91 -0.22
CA VAL A 156 -1.79 -21.85 -1.24
C VAL A 156 -2.87 -22.27 -2.24
N PRO A 157 -3.57 -21.32 -2.89
CA PRO A 157 -4.62 -21.65 -3.84
C PRO A 157 -4.18 -22.61 -4.95
N ALA A 158 -5.13 -23.44 -5.40
CA ALA A 158 -4.87 -24.43 -6.43
C ALA A 158 -4.36 -23.78 -7.73
N GLY A 159 -3.32 -24.38 -8.33
CA GLY A 159 -2.71 -23.85 -9.56
C GLY A 159 -1.64 -22.78 -9.34
N TYR A 160 -1.54 -22.16 -8.14
CA TYR A 160 -0.52 -21.14 -7.83
C TYR A 160 0.90 -21.58 -8.19
N ARG A 161 1.27 -22.76 -7.69
CA ARG A 161 2.62 -23.31 -7.90
C ARG A 161 2.88 -23.63 -9.36
N ALA A 162 1.88 -24.14 -10.08
CA ALA A 162 2.00 -24.47 -11.50
C ALA A 162 2.23 -23.23 -12.38
N ALA A 163 1.70 -22.07 -11.98
CA ALA A 163 1.87 -20.82 -12.71
C ALA A 163 3.20 -20.09 -12.41
N SER A 164 4.02 -20.59 -11.48
CA SER A 164 5.20 -19.85 -10.99
C SER A 164 6.19 -19.50 -12.09
N SER A 165 6.43 -20.37 -13.06
CA SER A 165 7.34 -20.09 -14.18
C SER A 165 6.89 -18.91 -15.05
N THR A 166 5.58 -18.75 -15.24
CA THR A 166 4.98 -17.65 -16.00
C THR A 166 5.05 -16.34 -15.21
N VAL A 167 4.80 -16.40 -13.89
CA VAL A 167 4.99 -15.22 -13.01
C VAL A 167 6.46 -14.78 -13.02
N ASP A 168 7.41 -15.72 -12.98
CA ASP A 168 8.83 -15.41 -13.05
C ASP A 168 9.23 -14.80 -14.41
N GLU A 169 8.52 -15.15 -15.50
CA GLU A 169 8.70 -14.50 -16.80
C GLU A 169 8.25 -13.04 -16.79
N VAL A 170 7.10 -12.75 -16.17
CA VAL A 170 6.60 -11.38 -15.97
C VAL A 170 7.62 -10.56 -15.16
N ILE A 171 8.15 -11.11 -14.06
CA ILE A 171 9.19 -10.45 -13.23
C ILE A 171 10.42 -10.13 -14.09
N ARG A 172 10.91 -11.09 -14.88
CA ARG A 172 12.08 -10.86 -15.76
C ARG A 172 11.81 -9.77 -16.80
N ALA A 173 10.61 -9.71 -17.38
CA ALA A 173 10.25 -8.68 -18.35
C ALA A 173 10.22 -7.29 -17.72
N LEU A 174 9.63 -7.17 -16.52
CA LEU A 174 9.61 -5.92 -15.75
C LEU A 174 11.03 -5.44 -15.38
N ALA A 175 11.95 -6.36 -15.10
CA ALA A 175 13.35 -6.05 -14.76
C ALA A 175 14.24 -5.68 -15.96
N ALA A 176 13.81 -5.92 -17.20
CA ALA A 176 14.64 -5.70 -18.39
C ALA A 176 14.96 -4.22 -18.64
N TRP A 177 13.99 -3.33 -18.38
CA TRP A 177 14.10 -1.88 -18.57
C TRP A 177 13.39 -1.15 -17.43
N PRO A 178 13.96 -1.13 -16.21
CA PRO A 178 13.29 -0.54 -15.06
C PRO A 178 13.24 1.00 -15.22
N PRO A 179 12.13 1.64 -14.83
CA PRO A 179 12.09 3.09 -14.68
C PRO A 179 12.96 3.54 -13.48
N PRO A 180 13.22 4.85 -13.34
CA PRO A 180 13.83 5.39 -12.13
C PRO A 180 13.03 4.96 -10.89
N SER A 181 13.75 4.53 -9.85
CA SER A 181 13.15 4.18 -8.57
C SER A 181 12.73 5.45 -7.83
N VAL A 182 11.54 5.43 -7.24
CA VAL A 182 10.93 6.53 -6.49
C VAL A 182 10.32 5.99 -5.19
N PRO A 183 10.11 6.83 -4.15
CA PRO A 183 9.39 6.39 -2.95
C PRO A 183 7.97 5.94 -3.31
N CYS A 184 7.68 4.65 -3.13
CA CYS A 184 6.38 4.04 -3.40
C CYS A 184 5.73 3.56 -2.12
N HIS A 185 4.40 3.52 -2.12
CA HIS A 185 3.62 2.99 -1.01
C HIS A 185 3.60 1.45 -1.00
N ASN A 186 3.49 0.84 -2.18
CA ASN A 186 3.44 -0.60 -2.45
C ASN A 186 2.24 -1.36 -1.84
N ASP A 187 1.19 -0.66 -1.39
CA ASP A 187 0.01 -1.27 -0.72
C ASP A 187 -1.20 -0.31 -0.79
N LEU A 188 -1.60 0.08 -1.99
CA LEU A 188 -2.59 1.14 -2.24
C LEU A 188 -4.01 0.60 -2.43
N LEU A 189 -4.48 -0.15 -1.41
CA LEU A 189 -5.90 -0.48 -1.26
C LEU A 189 -6.76 0.77 -1.04
N ALA A 190 -8.05 0.66 -1.34
CA ALA A 190 -8.98 1.79 -1.30
C ALA A 190 -9.02 2.47 0.07
N GLU A 191 -8.94 1.67 1.14
CA GLU A 191 -9.03 2.13 2.52
C GLU A 191 -7.83 2.98 2.96
N ASN A 192 -6.74 2.94 2.20
CA ASN A 192 -5.56 3.79 2.43
C ASN A 192 -5.71 5.21 1.84
N PHE A 193 -6.78 5.46 1.07
CA PHE A 193 -7.10 6.79 0.56
C PHE A 193 -8.14 7.49 1.44
N ILE A 194 -7.76 8.66 1.96
CA ILE A 194 -8.68 9.57 2.65
C ILE A 194 -9.01 10.70 1.69
N ALA A 195 -10.26 10.74 1.21
CA ALA A 195 -10.77 11.78 0.36
C ALA A 195 -10.98 13.09 1.14
N ASP A 196 -10.47 14.19 0.57
CA ASP A 196 -10.68 15.52 1.13
C ASP A 196 -12.17 15.91 1.08
N GLY A 197 -12.64 16.59 2.12
CA GLY A 197 -14.01 17.12 2.23
C GLY A 197 -14.84 16.43 3.33
N PRO A 198 -15.93 17.06 3.79
CA PRO A 198 -16.75 16.48 4.85
C PRO A 198 -17.44 15.20 4.39
N ASP A 199 -17.56 14.23 5.32
CA ASP A 199 -18.29 12.99 5.08
C ASP A 199 -19.70 13.26 4.54
N GLY A 200 -20.05 12.57 3.44
CA GLY A 200 -21.37 12.69 2.82
C GLY A 200 -21.56 13.87 1.85
N ALA A 201 -20.51 14.62 1.52
CA ALA A 201 -20.59 15.75 0.58
C ALA A 201 -21.09 15.39 -0.84
N GLY A 202 -21.01 14.10 -1.23
CA GLY A 202 -21.42 13.62 -2.55
C GLY A 202 -20.49 14.08 -3.68
N GLY A 203 -20.25 13.21 -4.66
CA GLY A 203 -19.38 13.51 -5.81
C GLY A 203 -17.92 13.07 -5.64
N PRO A 204 -17.12 13.13 -6.73
CA PRO A 204 -15.73 12.71 -6.74
C PRO A 204 -14.88 13.66 -5.89
N PRO A 205 -13.89 13.16 -5.13
CA PRO A 205 -13.03 14.00 -4.32
C PRO A 205 -12.19 14.94 -5.18
N THR A 206 -11.79 16.09 -4.62
CA THR A 206 -10.85 17.02 -5.27
C THR A 206 -9.40 16.68 -4.95
N GLY A 207 -9.16 15.99 -3.85
CA GLY A 207 -7.86 15.51 -3.40
C GLY A 207 -8.01 14.27 -2.54
N VAL A 208 -6.92 13.50 -2.45
CA VAL A 208 -6.79 12.39 -1.51
C VAL A 208 -5.45 12.48 -0.78
N ARG A 209 -5.47 12.00 0.46
CA ARG A 209 -4.30 11.78 1.31
C ARG A 209 -4.10 10.27 1.46
N ILE A 210 -2.86 9.83 1.69
CA ILE A 210 -2.51 8.40 1.77
C ILE A 210 -1.99 8.09 3.17
N VAL A 211 -2.49 7.01 3.76
CA VAL A 211 -2.08 6.48 5.08
C VAL A 211 -1.57 5.05 4.95
N ASP A 212 -0.95 4.52 6.02
CA ASP A 212 -0.53 3.10 6.11
C ASP A 212 0.72 2.69 5.31
N TYR A 213 1.89 3.23 5.67
CA TYR A 213 3.15 2.99 4.95
C TYR A 213 3.88 1.69 5.33
N GLN A 214 3.15 0.65 5.77
CA GLN A 214 3.72 -0.61 6.30
C GLN A 214 4.57 -1.42 5.29
N LEU A 215 4.35 -1.23 3.99
CA LEU A 215 5.08 -1.89 2.89
C LEU A 215 5.88 -0.89 2.03
N SER A 216 5.99 0.36 2.49
CA SER A 216 6.65 1.42 1.73
C SER A 216 8.14 1.17 1.49
N GLY A 217 8.62 1.65 0.36
CA GLY A 217 10.01 1.52 -0.07
C GLY A 217 10.21 2.07 -1.48
N ASN A 218 11.45 2.40 -1.84
CA ASN A 218 11.75 2.88 -3.19
C ASN A 218 11.52 1.75 -4.20
N ASN A 219 10.73 2.01 -5.24
CA ASN A 219 10.30 1.00 -6.21
C ASN A 219 10.01 1.62 -7.59
N ASP A 220 9.60 0.78 -8.54
CA ASP A 220 8.98 1.18 -9.80
C ASP A 220 7.65 1.93 -9.53
N PRO A 221 7.46 3.19 -10.02
CA PRO A 221 6.22 3.95 -9.82
C PRO A 221 4.99 3.27 -10.42
N THR A 222 5.16 2.42 -11.44
CA THR A 222 4.05 1.68 -12.04
C THR A 222 3.60 0.50 -11.18
N PHE A 223 4.36 0.12 -10.15
CA PHE A 223 3.89 -0.87 -9.19
C PHE A 223 2.71 -0.33 -8.39
N ASP A 224 2.82 0.87 -7.81
CA ASP A 224 1.72 1.53 -7.10
C ASP A 224 0.46 1.67 -7.98
N LEU A 225 0.62 2.00 -9.26
CA LEU A 225 -0.53 2.07 -10.18
C LEU A 225 -1.13 0.70 -10.50
N GLY A 226 -0.29 -0.33 -10.64
CA GLY A 226 -0.73 -1.71 -10.83
C GLY A 226 -1.45 -2.26 -9.60
N ASP A 227 -0.94 -1.91 -8.42
CA ASP A 227 -1.50 -2.29 -7.14
C ASP A 227 -2.88 -1.67 -6.92
N ILE A 228 -3.04 -0.36 -7.16
CA ILE A 228 -4.37 0.32 -7.17
C ILE A 228 -5.34 -0.41 -8.10
N ALA A 229 -4.87 -0.77 -9.30
CA ALA A 229 -5.68 -1.45 -10.29
C ALA A 229 -6.06 -2.88 -9.86
N ALA A 230 -5.19 -3.57 -9.10
CA ALA A 230 -5.46 -4.89 -8.55
C ALA A 230 -6.47 -4.84 -7.40
N GLU A 231 -6.31 -3.87 -6.49
CA GLU A 231 -7.19 -3.68 -5.35
C GLU A 231 -8.59 -3.21 -5.74
N ALA A 232 -8.72 -2.52 -6.87
CA ALA A 232 -10.01 -2.05 -7.40
C ALA A 232 -10.58 -2.91 -8.55
N ASP A 233 -9.97 -4.07 -8.86
CA ASP A 233 -10.31 -4.97 -9.99
C ASP A 233 -10.55 -4.21 -11.31
N PHE A 234 -9.60 -3.34 -11.66
CA PHE A 234 -9.69 -2.50 -12.86
C PHE A 234 -9.59 -3.32 -14.14
N GLU A 235 -10.49 -2.98 -15.08
CA GLU A 235 -10.41 -3.44 -16.46
C GLU A 235 -9.28 -2.72 -17.24
N PRO A 236 -8.86 -3.24 -18.41
CA PRO A 236 -7.77 -2.65 -19.20
C PRO A 236 -7.92 -1.16 -19.52
N ASP A 237 -9.14 -0.68 -19.78
CA ASP A 237 -9.40 0.73 -20.07
C ASP A 237 -9.21 1.62 -18.83
N GLN A 238 -9.56 1.13 -17.64
CA GLN A 238 -9.32 1.84 -16.38
C GLN A 238 -7.83 1.88 -16.04
N CYS A 239 -7.09 0.79 -16.31
CA CYS A 239 -5.62 0.78 -16.20
C CYS A 239 -4.99 1.81 -17.14
N ALA A 240 -5.46 1.89 -18.39
CA ALA A 240 -4.99 2.87 -19.36
C ALA A 240 -5.31 4.31 -18.93
N ALA A 241 -6.51 4.56 -18.39
CA ALA A 241 -6.92 5.85 -17.85
C ALA A 241 -6.05 6.28 -16.67
N LEU A 242 -5.84 5.41 -15.68
CA LEU A 242 -4.97 5.67 -14.53
C LEU A 242 -3.53 5.99 -14.97
N THR A 243 -2.99 5.19 -15.90
CA THR A 243 -1.66 5.41 -16.47
C THR A 243 -1.56 6.75 -17.19
N ALA A 244 -2.57 7.10 -18.01
CA ALA A 244 -2.61 8.36 -18.76
C ALA A 244 -2.69 9.57 -17.83
N VAL A 245 -3.52 9.50 -16.78
CA VAL A 245 -3.62 10.58 -15.80
C VAL A 245 -2.31 10.73 -15.03
N TYR A 246 -1.67 9.63 -14.62
CA TYR A 246 -0.41 9.68 -13.85
C TYR A 246 0.75 10.24 -14.69
N PHE A 247 1.04 9.66 -15.86
CA PHE A 247 2.21 10.03 -16.69
C PHE A 247 1.97 11.25 -17.59
N GLY A 248 0.72 11.63 -17.85
CA GLY A 248 0.40 12.75 -18.73
C GLY A 248 1.05 12.60 -20.11
N PRO A 249 1.79 13.60 -20.61
CA PRO A 249 2.45 13.55 -21.92
C PRO A 249 3.45 12.39 -22.10
N ASP A 250 4.04 11.88 -21.01
CA ASP A 250 5.04 10.81 -21.05
C ASP A 250 4.43 9.41 -21.14
N ARG A 251 3.09 9.32 -21.17
CA ARG A 251 2.37 8.05 -21.27
C ARG A 251 2.73 7.31 -22.56
N THR A 252 2.99 6.01 -22.44
CA THR A 252 3.21 5.09 -23.58
C THR A 252 2.44 3.78 -23.40
N GLU A 253 2.24 3.02 -24.49
CA GLU A 253 1.65 1.67 -24.40
C GLU A 253 2.49 0.72 -23.55
N ALA A 254 3.82 0.90 -23.54
CA ALA A 254 4.71 0.09 -22.71
C ALA A 254 4.47 0.37 -21.21
N LEU A 255 4.16 1.61 -20.82
CA LEU A 255 3.79 1.95 -19.45
C LEU A 255 2.42 1.37 -19.08
N VAL A 256 1.43 1.39 -19.98
CA VAL A 256 0.14 0.73 -19.73
C VAL A 256 0.33 -0.78 -19.58
N ALA A 257 1.14 -1.41 -20.42
CA ALA A 257 1.46 -2.82 -20.30
C ALA A 257 2.17 -3.13 -18.97
N ARG A 258 3.11 -2.27 -18.55
CA ARG A 258 3.82 -2.39 -17.28
C ARG A 258 2.88 -2.32 -16.08
N VAL A 259 1.95 -1.36 -16.05
CA VAL A 259 0.91 -1.25 -15.00
C VAL A 259 0.06 -2.53 -14.94
N ARG A 260 -0.36 -3.06 -16.09
CA ARG A 260 -1.15 -4.31 -16.15
C ARG A 260 -0.36 -5.55 -15.70
N LEU A 261 0.94 -5.62 -16.00
CA LEU A 261 1.79 -6.69 -15.50
C LEU A 261 2.02 -6.56 -13.98
N ASN A 262 2.17 -5.35 -13.46
CA ASN A 262 2.27 -5.10 -12.03
C ASN A 262 0.96 -5.38 -11.29
N LEU A 263 -0.20 -5.15 -11.90
CA LEU A 263 -1.51 -5.58 -11.39
C LEU A 263 -1.53 -7.09 -11.16
N LEU A 264 -1.19 -7.87 -12.21
CA LEU A 264 -1.09 -9.33 -12.11
C LEU A 264 -0.13 -9.75 -11.00
N LEU A 265 1.04 -9.10 -10.92
CA LEU A 265 2.09 -9.43 -9.96
C LEU A 265 1.71 -9.06 -8.52
N SER A 266 0.98 -7.95 -8.32
CA SER A 266 0.37 -7.57 -7.05
C SER A 266 -0.60 -8.67 -6.60
N ASN A 267 -1.62 -9.01 -7.42
CA ASN A 267 -2.57 -10.08 -7.10
C ASN A 267 -1.89 -11.42 -6.78
N ALA A 268 -0.90 -11.84 -7.60
CA ALA A 268 -0.16 -13.07 -7.37
C ALA A 268 0.69 -13.04 -6.07
N THR A 269 1.15 -11.87 -5.64
CA THR A 269 1.93 -11.75 -4.41
C THR A 269 1.03 -11.67 -3.18
N TRP A 270 -0.03 -10.87 -3.24
CA TRP A 270 -0.95 -10.69 -2.12
C TRP A 270 -1.79 -11.94 -1.84
N THR A 271 -2.04 -12.81 -2.83
CA THR A 271 -2.50 -14.19 -2.57
C THR A 271 -1.67 -14.89 -1.49
N LEU A 272 -0.34 -14.79 -1.55
CA LEU A 272 0.54 -15.41 -0.57
C LEU A 272 0.51 -14.66 0.77
N TRP A 273 0.41 -13.33 0.74
CA TRP A 273 0.29 -12.53 1.96
C TRP A 273 -0.94 -12.94 2.76
N PHE A 274 -2.10 -13.06 2.11
CA PHE A 274 -3.33 -13.56 2.74
C PHE A 274 -3.20 -15.00 3.24
N SER A 275 -2.52 -15.88 2.48
CA SER A 275 -2.24 -17.26 2.89
C SER A 275 -1.37 -17.34 4.15
N VAL A 276 -0.31 -16.52 4.21
CA VAL A 276 0.58 -16.41 5.38
C VAL A 276 -0.19 -15.86 6.58
N HIS A 277 -0.98 -14.80 6.38
CA HIS A 277 -1.77 -14.21 7.45
C HIS A 277 -2.82 -15.20 8.00
N HIS A 278 -3.52 -15.93 7.12
CA HIS A 278 -4.48 -16.95 7.52
C HIS A 278 -3.82 -18.07 8.36
N GLY A 279 -2.64 -18.51 7.97
CA GLY A 279 -1.97 -19.66 8.57
C GLY A 279 -1.15 -19.38 9.84
N LEU A 280 -0.59 -18.16 9.97
CA LEU A 280 0.36 -17.84 11.05
C LEU A 280 -0.11 -16.78 12.03
N LEU A 281 -1.01 -15.89 11.63
CA LEU A 281 -1.49 -14.82 12.50
C LEU A 281 -2.86 -15.15 13.08
N ARG A 282 -3.24 -14.45 14.15
CA ARG A 282 -4.55 -14.60 14.75
C ARG A 282 -5.61 -14.17 13.74
N SER A 283 -6.37 -15.12 13.23
CA SER A 283 -7.54 -14.85 12.39
C SER A 283 -8.61 -14.11 13.19
N SER A 284 -9.03 -12.95 12.71
CA SER A 284 -10.24 -12.29 13.20
C SER A 284 -11.45 -13.01 12.61
N PRO A 285 -12.47 -13.39 13.40
CA PRO A 285 -13.71 -13.97 12.87
C PRO A 285 -14.45 -13.04 11.89
N ALA A 286 -14.10 -11.74 11.88
CA ALA A 286 -14.71 -10.74 11.03
C ALA A 286 -14.07 -10.64 9.62
N PHE A 287 -12.97 -11.35 9.35
CA PHE A 287 -12.28 -11.26 8.06
C PHE A 287 -11.81 -12.63 7.57
N ASP A 288 -12.25 -13.02 6.37
CA ASP A 288 -11.93 -14.31 5.78
C ASP A 288 -10.68 -14.22 4.89
N TYR A 289 -9.52 -14.31 5.52
CA TYR A 289 -8.22 -14.29 4.83
C TYR A 289 -8.09 -15.39 3.77
N GLN A 290 -8.76 -16.53 3.93
CA GLN A 290 -8.67 -17.61 2.93
C GLN A 290 -9.45 -17.23 1.67
N SER A 291 -10.68 -16.73 1.83
CA SER A 291 -11.49 -16.26 0.71
C SER A 291 -10.77 -15.16 -0.08
N GLU A 292 -10.14 -14.21 0.62
CA GLU A 292 -9.37 -13.14 -0.02
C GLU A 292 -8.15 -13.66 -0.81
N ALA A 293 -7.43 -14.65 -0.26
CA ALA A 293 -6.35 -15.31 -0.99
C ALA A 293 -6.83 -15.96 -2.29
N GLU A 294 -8.00 -16.63 -2.24
CA GLU A 294 -8.64 -17.28 -3.38
C GLU A 294 -9.14 -16.25 -4.41
N ASP A 295 -9.69 -15.12 -3.98
CA ASP A 295 -10.18 -14.05 -4.84
C ASP A 295 -9.04 -13.36 -5.59
N LYS A 296 -7.96 -12.97 -4.89
CA LYS A 296 -6.73 -12.44 -5.51
C LYS A 296 -6.14 -13.43 -6.51
N TRP A 297 -6.13 -14.71 -6.16
CA TRP A 297 -5.60 -15.74 -7.06
C TRP A 297 -6.47 -15.94 -8.30
N ARG A 298 -7.80 -15.82 -8.17
CA ARG A 298 -8.71 -15.90 -9.31
C ARG A 298 -8.45 -14.78 -10.31
N GLN A 299 -8.23 -13.56 -9.83
CA GLN A 299 -7.86 -12.42 -10.68
C GLN A 299 -6.50 -12.63 -11.34
N ALA A 300 -5.45 -12.99 -10.58
CA ALA A 300 -4.14 -13.29 -11.15
C ALA A 300 -4.21 -14.43 -12.18
N SER A 301 -4.97 -15.49 -11.90
CA SER A 301 -5.15 -16.62 -12.81
C SER A 301 -5.86 -16.23 -14.10
N ARG A 302 -6.89 -15.37 -14.03
CA ARG A 302 -7.57 -14.81 -15.20
C ARG A 302 -6.56 -14.10 -16.11
N ASP A 303 -5.72 -13.26 -15.54
CA ASP A 303 -4.76 -12.45 -16.31
C ASP A 303 -3.58 -13.28 -16.83
N LEU A 304 -3.12 -14.26 -16.05
CA LEU A 304 -2.09 -15.23 -16.46
C LEU A 304 -2.52 -16.09 -17.65
N ASN A 305 -3.82 -16.39 -17.76
CA ASN A 305 -4.37 -17.19 -18.86
C ASN A 305 -4.95 -16.34 -20.00
N ALA A 306 -4.87 -15.00 -19.90
CA ALA A 306 -5.38 -14.13 -20.93
C ALA A 306 -4.54 -14.24 -22.22
N PRO A 307 -5.16 -14.30 -23.42
CA PRO A 307 -4.44 -14.44 -24.68
C PRO A 307 -3.49 -13.28 -24.99
N GLY A 308 -3.70 -12.12 -24.34
CA GLY A 308 -2.86 -10.92 -24.49
C GLY A 308 -1.60 -10.89 -23.64
N LEU A 309 -1.37 -11.84 -22.72
CA LEU A 309 -0.24 -11.78 -21.78
C LEU A 309 1.12 -11.66 -22.49
N GLY A 310 1.35 -12.46 -23.53
CA GLY A 310 2.61 -12.43 -24.29
C GLY A 310 2.90 -11.06 -24.91
N ALA A 311 1.87 -10.39 -25.43
CA ALA A 311 2.02 -9.04 -26.00
C ALA A 311 2.39 -8.00 -24.94
N LEU A 312 1.86 -8.13 -23.70
CA LEU A 312 2.24 -7.27 -22.58
C LEU A 312 3.70 -7.49 -22.18
N ILE A 313 4.12 -8.75 -22.08
CA ILE A 313 5.51 -9.13 -21.77
C ILE A 313 6.47 -8.56 -22.82
N ASP A 314 6.16 -8.74 -24.10
CA ASP A 314 7.00 -8.25 -25.20
C ASP A 314 7.11 -6.71 -25.21
N ALA A 315 5.99 -6.01 -24.97
CA ALA A 315 5.94 -4.55 -24.92
C ALA A 315 6.84 -3.97 -23.81
N VAL A 316 6.85 -4.61 -22.63
CA VAL A 316 7.66 -4.18 -21.48
C VAL A 316 9.13 -4.60 -21.62
N ALA A 317 9.40 -5.80 -22.13
CA ALA A 317 10.77 -6.29 -22.37
C ALA A 317 11.50 -5.51 -23.49
N GLY A 318 10.79 -4.65 -24.23
CA GLY A 318 11.35 -3.86 -25.32
C GLY A 318 11.68 -4.69 -26.56
N ARG A 319 11.10 -5.88 -26.72
CA ARG A 319 11.26 -6.73 -27.91
C ARG A 319 10.61 -6.04 -29.10
N GLY A 320 11.41 -5.26 -29.84
CA GLY A 320 10.97 -4.41 -30.95
C GLY A 320 11.59 -3.01 -30.96
N ARG A 321 12.20 -2.55 -29.86
CA ARG A 321 12.97 -1.29 -29.83
C ARG A 321 14.36 -1.53 -30.41
N ARG A 322 14.65 -0.98 -31.60
CA ARG A 322 16.05 -0.81 -32.04
C ARG A 322 16.74 0.15 -31.07
N PRO A 323 17.94 -0.15 -30.56
CA PRO A 323 18.70 0.83 -29.80
C PRO A 323 18.91 2.06 -30.69
N ALA A 324 18.64 3.25 -30.15
CA ALA A 324 19.04 4.49 -30.81
C ALA A 324 20.58 4.44 -30.93
N LEU A 325 21.08 4.52 -32.16
CA LEU A 325 22.51 4.68 -32.38
C LEU A 325 22.94 5.98 -31.71
N PRO A 326 24.03 5.98 -30.93
CA PRO A 326 24.51 7.20 -30.30
C PRO A 326 24.84 8.24 -31.38
N SER A 327 24.30 9.45 -31.21
CA SER A 327 24.65 10.66 -31.95
C SER A 327 26.03 11.16 -31.54
#